data_AF-A0A7C3UXQ9-F1
#
_entry.id   AF-A0A7C3UXQ9-F1
#
_cell.length_a   1.000
_cell.length_b   1.000
_cell.length_c   1.000
_cell.angle_alpha   90.00
_cell.angle_beta   90.00
_cell.angle_gamma   90.00
#
_symmetry.space_group_name_H-M   'P 1'
#
loop_
_entity.id
_entity.type
_entity.pdbx_description
1 polymer ?
#
loop_
_entity_poly.entity_id
_entity_poly.type
_entity_poly.pdbx_seq_one_letter_code
_entity_poly.pdbx_strand_id
1 'polypeptide(L)'
;MNEALLRKWHRTLGIILALLLFCQAGSGALLALKLNFKDPGLFGLLSALHFGGGFWGNLYRILLGLGTMALAVSGTLIYLKIRARTRK
;
A
#
# COMPACT_ATOMS: atom_id res chain seq x y z
N MET A 1 -0.71 -16.24 -18.60
CA MET A 1 -1.53 -15.05 -18.24
C MET A 1 -1.52 -14.04 -19.39
N ASN A 2 -2.69 -13.72 -19.95
CA ASN A 2 -2.79 -12.73 -21.04
C ASN A 2 -2.40 -11.33 -20.53
N GLU A 3 -1.86 -10.49 -21.41
CA GLU A 3 -1.41 -9.16 -20.97
C GLU A 3 -2.55 -8.25 -20.52
N ALA A 4 -3.71 -8.38 -21.14
CA ALA A 4 -4.91 -7.68 -20.71
C ALA A 4 -5.27 -8.06 -19.26
N LEU A 5 -5.13 -9.34 -18.92
CA LEU A 5 -5.38 -9.84 -17.57
C LEU A 5 -4.30 -9.36 -16.58
N LEU A 6 -3.01 -9.38 -16.96
CA LEU A 6 -1.92 -8.83 -16.14
C LEU A 6 -2.14 -7.35 -15.82
N ARG A 7 -2.52 -6.55 -16.83
CA ARG A 7 -2.81 -5.12 -16.64
C ARG A 7 -4.07 -4.88 -15.82
N LYS A 8 -5.10 -5.73 -15.92
CA LYS A 8 -6.32 -5.64 -15.11
C LYS A 8 -5.99 -5.94 -13.64
N TRP A 9 -5.29 -7.05 -13.40
CA TRP A 9 -4.89 -7.48 -12.06
C TRP A 9 -3.99 -6.45 -11.37
N HIS A 10 -2.96 -5.95 -12.06
CA HIS A 10 -2.08 -4.90 -11.53
C HIS A 10 -2.87 -3.63 -11.14
N ARG A 11 -3.84 -3.20 -11.97
CA ARG A 11 -4.66 -2.02 -11.69
C ARG A 11 -5.61 -2.23 -10.51
N THR A 12 -6.29 -3.37 -10.45
CA THR A 12 -7.19 -3.70 -9.33
C THR A 12 -6.41 -3.76 -8.02
N LEU A 13 -5.27 -4.48 -8.02
CA LEU A 13 -4.40 -4.55 -6.85
C LEU A 13 -3.88 -3.16 -6.47
N GLY A 14 -3.47 -2.35 -7.44
CA GLY A 14 -2.97 -1.00 -7.21
C GLY A 14 -3.97 -0.08 -6.55
N ILE A 15 -5.24 -0.10 -6.98
CA ILE A 15 -6.30 0.72 -6.37
C ILE A 15 -6.55 0.30 -4.92
N ILE A 16 -6.65 -1.01 -4.66
CA ILE A 16 -6.86 -1.53 -3.31
C ILE A 16 -5.69 -1.11 -2.40
N LEU A 17 -4.46 -1.35 -2.85
CA LEU A 17 -3.27 -1.00 -2.06
C LEU A 17 -3.11 0.50 -1.88
N ALA A 18 -3.48 1.33 -2.87
CA ALA A 18 -3.38 2.78 -2.76
C ALA A 18 -4.24 3.31 -1.61
N LEU A 19 -5.48 2.82 -1.47
CA LEU A 19 -6.36 3.20 -0.36
C LEU A 19 -5.79 2.77 1.00
N LEU A 20 -5.29 1.53 1.08
CA LEU A 20 -4.73 0.99 2.33
C LEU A 20 -3.42 1.71 2.72
N LEU A 21 -2.54 1.96 1.76
CA LEU A 21 -1.30 2.71 1.95
C LEU A 21 -1.58 4.16 2.31
N PHE A 22 -2.62 4.78 1.75
CA PHE A 22 -3.03 6.14 2.12
C PHE A 22 -3.45 6.22 3.58
N CYS A 23 -4.29 5.29 4.05
CA CYS A 23 -4.67 5.21 5.46
C CYS A 23 -3.45 4.95 6.38
N GLN A 24 -2.54 4.06 5.97
CA GLN A 24 -1.34 3.76 6.74
C GLN A 24 -0.35 4.94 6.80
N ALA A 25 -0.14 5.63 5.67
CA ALA A 25 0.73 6.80 5.59
C ALA A 25 0.13 7.98 6.35
N GLY A 26 -1.18 8.25 6.18
CA GLY A 26 -1.88 9.33 6.87
C GLY A 26 -1.89 9.15 8.39
N SER A 27 -2.18 7.93 8.86
CA SER A 27 -2.11 7.64 10.30
C SER A 27 -0.69 7.78 10.87
N GLY A 28 0.34 7.38 10.11
CA GLY A 28 1.74 7.56 10.51
C GLY A 28 2.20 9.02 10.53
N ALA A 29 1.79 9.81 9.53
CA ALA A 29 2.09 11.23 9.45
C ALA A 29 1.44 12.01 10.60
N LEU A 30 0.18 11.73 10.92
CA LEU A 30 -0.52 12.35 12.04
C LEU A 30 0.13 12.02 13.38
N LEU A 31 0.59 10.79 13.56
CA LEU A 31 1.35 10.40 14.73
C LEU A 31 2.69 11.16 14.82
N ALA A 32 3.44 11.22 13.72
CA ALA A 32 4.71 11.93 13.67
C ALA A 32 4.53 13.42 14.00
N LEU A 33 3.50 14.06 13.46
CA LEU A 33 3.14 15.43 13.82
C LEU A 33 2.82 15.55 15.31
N LYS A 34 2.04 14.63 15.90
CA LYS A 34 1.72 14.66 17.33
C LYS A 34 2.94 14.53 18.24
N LEU A 35 3.91 13.68 17.88
CA LEU A 35 5.16 13.54 18.65
C LEU A 35 5.95 14.86 18.70
N ASN A 36 5.81 15.69 17.66
CA ASN A 36 6.51 16.97 17.54
C ASN A 36 5.67 18.17 18.02
N PHE A 37 4.34 18.10 17.89
CA PHE A 37 3.37 19.15 18.21
C PHE A 37 2.32 18.57 19.17
N LYS A 38 2.44 18.92 20.45
CA LYS A 38 1.76 18.27 21.59
C LYS A 38 0.27 18.66 21.67
N ASP A 39 -0.58 18.12 20.79
CA ASP A 39 -2.03 18.43 20.76
C ASP A 39 -2.95 17.28 21.27
N PRO A 40 -4.05 17.58 22.01
CA PRO A 40 -4.99 16.59 22.55
C PRO A 40 -6.35 16.61 21.84
N GLY A 41 -6.82 15.47 21.32
CA GLY A 41 -8.24 15.32 20.95
C GLY A 41 -8.57 14.07 20.15
N LEU A 42 -7.87 13.82 19.03
CA LEU A 42 -8.18 12.72 18.09
C LEU A 42 -7.35 11.43 18.34
N PHE A 43 -6.82 11.27 19.56
CA PHE A 43 -5.70 10.36 19.86
C PHE A 43 -6.08 8.87 19.91
N GLY A 44 -7.25 8.53 20.46
CA GLY A 44 -7.62 7.12 20.69
C GLY A 44 -7.79 6.32 19.41
N LEU A 45 -8.51 6.88 18.42
CA LEU A 45 -8.83 6.19 17.17
C LEU A 45 -7.61 6.06 16.24
N LEU A 46 -6.81 7.13 16.12
CA LEU A 46 -5.62 7.15 15.27
C LEU A 46 -4.49 6.27 15.81
N SER A 47 -4.26 6.28 17.13
CA SER A 47 -3.27 5.39 17.75
C SER A 47 -3.71 3.93 17.69
N ALA A 48 -5.01 3.64 17.79
CA ALA A 48 -5.52 2.27 17.62
C ALA A 48 -5.36 1.76 16.18
N LEU A 49 -5.65 2.60 15.18
CA LEU A 49 -5.41 2.28 13.77
C LEU A 49 -3.93 2.11 13.43
N HIS A 50 -3.06 2.95 13.99
CA HIS A 50 -1.64 2.93 13.65
C HIS A 50 -0.82 1.93 14.47
N PHE A 51 -1.07 1.80 15.77
CA PHE A 51 -0.35 0.92 16.70
C PHE A 51 -1.20 -0.18 17.33
N GLY A 52 -2.52 0.02 17.47
CA GLY A 52 -3.39 -0.81 18.32
C GLY A 52 -3.94 -2.09 17.70
N GLY A 53 -3.51 -2.48 16.50
CA GLY A 53 -4.06 -3.69 15.85
C GLY A 53 -3.57 -5.03 16.43
N GLY A 54 -2.54 -5.03 17.28
CA GLY A 54 -1.93 -6.26 17.81
C GLY A 54 -1.57 -7.25 16.69
N PHE A 55 -1.98 -8.50 16.85
CA PHE A 55 -1.82 -9.54 15.83
C PHE A 55 -2.43 -9.15 14.47
N TRP A 56 -3.65 -8.59 14.46
CA TRP A 56 -4.37 -8.22 13.24
C TRP A 56 -3.71 -7.05 12.49
N GLY A 57 -3.16 -6.09 13.23
CA GLY A 57 -2.38 -4.99 12.66
C GLY A 57 -1.10 -5.48 11.98
N ASN A 58 -0.42 -6.47 12.57
CA ASN A 58 0.76 -7.07 11.95
C ASN A 58 0.40 -7.88 10.70
N LEU A 59 -0.66 -8.67 10.74
CA LEU A 59 -1.14 -9.40 9.57
C LEU A 59 -1.51 -8.45 8.42
N TYR A 60 -2.21 -7.36 8.73
CA TYR A 60 -2.53 -6.30 7.76
C TYR A 60 -1.28 -5.72 7.11
N ARG A 61 -0.25 -5.37 7.89
CA ARG A 61 1.02 -4.83 7.37
C ARG A 61 1.78 -5.82 6.50
N ILE A 62 1.79 -7.11 6.87
CA ILE A 62 2.41 -8.17 6.06
C ILE A 62 1.68 -8.29 4.73
N LEU A 63 0.35 -8.37 4.73
CA LEU A 63 -0.45 -8.45 3.52
C LEU A 63 -0.26 -7.23 2.62
N LEU A 64 -0.20 -6.03 3.21
CA LEU A 64 0.13 -4.80 2.50
C LEU A 64 1.51 -4.88 1.85
N GLY A 65 2.53 -5.27 2.60
CA GLY A 65 3.90 -5.40 2.09
C GLY A 65 4.00 -6.39 0.93
N LEU A 66 3.40 -7.58 1.08
CA LEU A 66 3.32 -8.59 0.03
C LEU A 66 2.55 -8.06 -1.20
N GLY A 67 1.45 -7.35 -0.98
CA GLY A 67 0.70 -6.69 -2.05
C GLY A 67 1.55 -5.68 -2.81
N THR A 68 2.27 -4.81 -2.11
CA THR A 68 3.16 -3.81 -2.73
C THR A 68 4.29 -4.48 -3.51
N MET A 69 4.89 -5.56 -3.00
CA MET A 69 5.87 -6.35 -3.74
C MET A 69 5.26 -6.94 -5.02
N ALA A 70 4.05 -7.48 -4.94
CA ALA A 70 3.37 -8.03 -6.10
C ALA A 70 2.99 -6.95 -7.14
N LEU A 71 2.68 -5.73 -6.68
CA LEU A 71 2.49 -4.57 -7.54
C LEU A 71 3.79 -4.19 -8.28
N ALA A 72 4.92 -4.17 -7.57
CA ALA A 72 6.22 -3.89 -8.15
C ALA A 72 6.60 -4.94 -9.20
N VAL A 73 6.50 -6.23 -8.87
CA VAL A 73 6.78 -7.35 -9.80
C VAL A 73 5.89 -7.26 -11.04
N SER A 74 4.58 -7.09 -10.86
CA SER A 74 3.65 -7.00 -11.99
C SER A 74 3.90 -5.77 -12.87
N GLY A 75 4.27 -4.63 -12.27
CA GLY A 75 4.68 -3.42 -13.00
C GLY A 75 5.93 -3.66 -13.85
N THR A 76 6.97 -4.30 -13.28
CA THR A 76 8.19 -4.68 -14.00
C THR A 76 7.88 -5.62 -15.17
N LEU A 77 7.02 -6.61 -14.97
CA LEU A 77 6.62 -7.54 -16.05
C LEU A 77 5.86 -6.82 -17.17
N ILE A 78 4.98 -5.88 -16.84
CA ILE A 78 4.28 -5.04 -17.83
C ILE A 78 5.29 -4.23 -18.64
N TYR A 79 6.24 -3.58 -17.96
CA TYR A 79 7.29 -2.78 -18.61
C TYR A 79 8.14 -3.64 -19.57
N LEU A 80 8.63 -4.79 -19.12
CA LEU A 80 9.45 -5.69 -19.94
C LEU A 80 8.68 -6.16 -21.19
N LYS A 81 7.40 -6.49 -21.06
CA LYS A 81 6.54 -6.90 -22.19
C LYS A 81 6.31 -5.77 -23.19
N ILE A 82 6.14 -4.54 -22.72
CA ILE A 82 6.04 -3.36 -23.60
C ILE A 82 7.36 -3.15 -24.34
N ARG A 83 8.48 -3.15 -23.62
CA ARG A 83 9.82 -2.96 -24.19
C ARG A 83 10.17 -4.02 -25.25
N ALA A 84 9.77 -5.27 -25.04
CA ALA A 84 9.99 -6.36 -25.98
C ALA A 84 9.24 -6.14 -27.31
N ARG A 85 8.12 -5.41 -27.31
CA ARG A 85 7.41 -5.03 -28.54
C ARG A 85 8.05 -3.86 -29.28
N THR A 86 8.49 -2.84 -28.53
CA THR A 86 9.07 -1.63 -29.14
C THR A 86 10.42 -1.87 -29.81
N ARG A 87 11.07 -3.00 -29.50
CA ARG A 87 12.35 -3.42 -30.10
C ARG A 87 12.20 -4.31 -31.35
N LYS A 88 10.96 -4.61 -31.77
CA LYS A 88 10.66 -5.20 -33.08
C LYS A 88 10.29 -4.09 -34.06
#